data_AF-A0A7X8MJL0-F1
#
_entry.id   AF-A0A7X8MJL0-F1
#
_cell.length_a   1.000
_cell.length_b   1.000
_cell.length_c   1.000
_cell.angle_alpha   90.00
_cell.angle_beta   90.00
_cell.angle_gamma   90.00
#
_symmetry.space_group_name_H-M   'P 1'
#
loop_
_entity.id
_entity.type
_entity.pdbx_description
1 polymer ?
#
loop_
_entity_poly.entity_id
_entity_poly.type
_entity_poly.pdbx_seq_one_letter_code
_entity_poly.pdbx_strand_id
1 'polypeptide(L)'
;VYPLELNGKEYGMGNVGMLDEPRTLKNFISLVKEKLSVKTVRLIGSIDREIKKVAVFCGSFDNRVARAAKLQADVLVTGDVKYHDAMDMVEMGMCVIDAGHFNTERVIVPRLVQLLSNRFADLEVMENYVEEDPFKYC
;
A
#
# COMPACT_ATOMS: atom_id res chain seq x y z
N VAL A 1 20.78 35.03 13.07
CA VAL A 1 19.83 33.91 12.84
C VAL A 1 20.30 32.75 13.69
N TYR A 2 19.45 32.22 14.57
CA TYR A 2 19.78 31.10 15.46
C TYR A 2 18.98 29.86 15.03
N PRO A 3 19.58 28.66 15.02
CA PRO A 3 18.83 27.43 14.74
C PRO A 3 17.84 27.17 15.88
N LEU A 4 16.61 26.81 15.52
CA LEU A 4 15.60 26.33 16.45
C LEU A 4 15.41 24.84 16.22
N GLU A 5 15.50 24.03 17.27
CA GLU A 5 15.14 22.60 17.24
C GLU A 5 13.63 22.40 17.37
N LEU A 6 12.85 23.17 16.60
CA LEU A 6 11.42 22.95 16.45
C LEU A 6 11.23 21.96 15.30
N ASN A 7 10.81 20.74 15.63
CA ASN A 7 10.47 19.76 14.61
C ASN A 7 9.28 20.28 13.79
N GLY A 8 9.49 20.39 12.48
CA GLY A 8 8.42 20.72 11.53
C GLY A 8 7.43 19.57 11.37
N LYS A 9 6.57 19.67 10.37
CA LYS A 9 5.69 18.55 10.02
C LYS A 9 6.55 17.35 9.59
N GLU A 10 6.36 16.21 10.26
CA GLU A 10 7.05 14.97 9.92
C GLU A 10 6.41 14.33 8.68
N TYR A 11 7.25 13.78 7.82
CA TYR A 11 6.86 13.04 6.63
C TYR A 11 7.46 11.65 6.70
N GLY A 12 6.70 10.67 6.24
CA GLY A 12 7.10 9.26 6.29
C GLY A 12 6.66 8.51 5.04
N MET A 13 7.09 7.26 4.98
CA MET A 13 6.71 6.31 3.95
C MET A 13 5.50 5.51 4.41
N GLY A 14 4.51 5.38 3.51
CA GLY A 14 3.27 4.65 3.80
C GLY A 14 2.35 5.37 4.79
N ASN A 15 1.25 4.70 5.13
CA ASN A 15 0.27 5.19 6.10
C ASN A 15 -0.30 4.03 6.92
N VAL A 16 -0.73 4.32 8.14
CA VAL A 16 -1.49 3.38 8.98
C VAL A 16 -2.87 3.95 9.23
N GLY A 17 -3.90 3.15 8.99
CA GLY A 17 -5.29 3.50 9.20
C GLY A 17 -6.03 2.42 9.99
N MET A 18 -7.26 2.73 10.37
CA MET A 18 -8.15 1.81 11.07
C MET A 18 -9.44 1.64 10.26
N LEU A 19 -9.88 0.40 10.12
CA LEU A 19 -11.20 0.09 9.58
C LEU A 19 -12.28 0.52 10.58
N ASP A 20 -13.41 0.99 10.06
CA ASP A 20 -14.55 1.40 10.90
C ASP A 20 -14.97 0.27 11.84
N GLU A 21 -15.09 -0.94 11.29
CA GLU A 21 -15.39 -2.18 12.02
C GLU A 21 -14.34 -3.25 11.73
N PRO A 22 -14.02 -4.14 12.69
CA PRO A 22 -13.19 -5.31 12.44
C PRO A 22 -13.71 -6.13 11.27
N ARG A 23 -12.80 -6.68 10.46
CA ARG A 23 -13.14 -7.55 9.32
C ARG A 23 -12.25 -8.77 9.31
N THR A 24 -12.78 -9.87 8.79
CA THR A 24 -11.94 -11.01 8.43
C THR A 24 -11.00 -10.60 7.30
N LEU A 25 -9.79 -11.13 7.34
CA LEU A 25 -8.78 -10.84 6.33
C LEU A 25 -9.24 -11.27 4.93
N LYS A 26 -9.97 -12.38 4.81
CA LYS A 26 -10.61 -12.80 3.56
C LYS A 26 -11.50 -11.71 2.95
N ASN A 27 -12.36 -11.08 3.75
CA ASN A 27 -13.23 -10.00 3.29
C ASN A 27 -12.43 -8.73 2.95
N PHE A 28 -11.38 -8.45 3.72
CA PHE A 28 -10.49 -7.34 3.43
C PHE A 28 -9.70 -7.53 2.13
N ILE A 29 -9.23 -8.74 1.83
CA ILE A 29 -8.59 -9.07 0.55
C ILE A 29 -9.52 -8.77 -0.63
N SER A 30 -10.80 -9.11 -0.53
CA SER A 30 -11.79 -8.76 -1.56
C SER A 30 -11.91 -7.24 -1.75
N LEU A 31 -11.89 -6.47 -0.65
CA LEU A 31 -11.88 -5.02 -0.70
C LEU A 31 -10.59 -4.47 -1.35
N VAL A 32 -9.42 -5.02 -1.01
CA VAL A 32 -8.14 -4.62 -1.63
C VAL A 32 -8.18 -4.87 -3.14
N LYS A 33 -8.68 -6.04 -3.56
CA LYS A 33 -8.85 -6.37 -4.99
C LYS A 33 -9.75 -5.38 -5.71
N GLU A 34 -10.89 -5.03 -5.11
CA GLU A 34 -11.82 -4.04 -5.65
C GLU A 34 -11.16 -2.65 -5.76
N LYS A 35 -10.55 -2.16 -4.67
CA LYS A 35 -10.00 -0.79 -4.61
C LYS A 35 -8.77 -0.58 -5.47
N LEU A 36 -7.97 -1.62 -5.68
CA LEU A 36 -6.78 -1.57 -6.54
C LEU A 36 -7.04 -2.10 -7.96
N SER A 37 -8.28 -2.53 -8.25
CA SER A 37 -8.67 -3.13 -9.54
C SER A 37 -7.75 -4.29 -9.95
N VAL A 38 -7.39 -5.16 -8.99
CA VAL A 38 -6.54 -6.35 -9.22
C VAL A 38 -7.35 -7.63 -9.15
N LYS A 39 -7.04 -8.59 -10.02
CA LYS A 39 -7.70 -9.91 -10.05
C LYS A 39 -7.20 -10.81 -8.92
N THR A 40 -5.90 -10.75 -8.66
CA THR A 40 -5.16 -11.64 -7.79
C THR A 40 -4.26 -10.83 -6.85
N VAL A 41 -4.00 -11.39 -5.68
CA VAL A 41 -3.03 -10.89 -4.70
C VAL A 41 -2.35 -12.10 -4.08
N ARG A 42 -1.16 -11.93 -3.53
CA ARG A 42 -0.49 -12.97 -2.74
C ARG A 42 -0.66 -12.64 -1.27
N LEU A 43 -1.11 -13.62 -0.50
CA LEU A 43 -1.21 -13.51 0.95
C LEU A 43 0.02 -14.18 1.59
N ILE A 44 0.66 -13.46 2.50
CA ILE A 44 1.69 -13.97 3.40
C ILE A 44 1.10 -13.98 4.81
N GLY A 45 1.08 -15.16 5.45
CA GLY A 45 0.47 -15.38 6.76
C GLY A 45 -0.90 -16.09 6.72
N SER A 46 -1.67 -15.99 7.81
CA SER A 46 -2.94 -16.73 7.97
C SER A 46 -4.15 -15.96 7.43
N ILE A 47 -5.01 -16.64 6.66
CA ILE A 47 -6.22 -16.07 6.04
C ILE A 47 -7.37 -15.84 7.03
N ASP A 48 -7.39 -16.56 8.15
CA ASP A 48 -8.51 -16.59 9.09
C ASP A 48 -8.42 -15.53 10.19
N ARG A 49 -7.51 -14.56 10.04
CA ARG A 49 -7.28 -13.50 11.01
C ARG A 49 -8.38 -12.43 10.93
N GLU A 50 -8.84 -11.94 12.08
CA GLU A 50 -9.55 -10.67 12.16
C GLU A 50 -8.57 -9.50 12.22
N ILE A 51 -8.86 -8.44 11.48
CA ILE A 51 -8.02 -7.26 11.39
C ILE A 51 -8.86 -6.00 11.65
N LYS A 52 -8.20 -4.97 12.17
CA LYS A 52 -8.78 -3.63 12.31
C LYS A 52 -7.81 -2.54 11.87
N LYS A 53 -6.51 -2.67 12.19
CA LYS A 53 -5.46 -1.73 11.78
C LYS A 53 -4.76 -2.23 10.52
N VAL A 54 -4.65 -1.34 9.54
CA VAL A 54 -4.07 -1.64 8.23
C VAL A 54 -2.93 -0.66 7.96
N ALA A 55 -1.75 -1.18 7.65
CA ALA A 55 -0.66 -0.41 7.07
C ALA A 55 -0.69 -0.53 5.54
N VAL A 56 -0.37 0.56 4.83
CA VAL A 56 -0.22 0.58 3.38
C VAL A 56 1.14 1.18 3.01
N PHE A 57 1.86 0.54 2.10
CA PHE A 57 3.11 1.02 1.53
C PHE A 57 3.19 0.60 0.07
N CYS A 58 3.01 1.56 -0.84
CA CYS A 58 2.93 1.26 -2.28
C CYS A 58 4.29 0.96 -2.90
N GLY A 59 4.28 0.30 -4.05
CA GLY A 59 5.48 0.04 -4.83
C GLY A 59 6.26 -1.17 -4.32
N SER A 60 7.59 -1.03 -4.25
CA SER A 60 8.47 -2.14 -3.90
C SER A 60 8.65 -2.28 -2.40
N PHE A 61 8.42 -3.49 -1.89
CA PHE A 61 8.58 -3.84 -0.48
C PHE A 61 9.94 -3.41 0.10
N ASP A 62 9.93 -2.84 1.31
CA ASP A 62 11.12 -2.50 2.10
C ASP A 62 11.02 -3.13 3.50
N ASN A 63 12.06 -3.88 3.88
CA ASN A 63 12.10 -4.61 5.16
C ASN A 63 12.03 -3.69 6.39
N ARG A 64 12.46 -2.43 6.30
CA ARG A 64 12.39 -1.44 7.38
C ARG A 64 10.95 -1.02 7.61
N VAL A 65 10.20 -0.83 6.52
CA VAL A 65 8.77 -0.48 6.56
C VAL A 65 7.96 -1.64 7.12
N ALA A 66 8.29 -2.88 6.76
CA ALA A 66 7.66 -4.08 7.30
C ALA A 66 7.79 -4.17 8.83
N ARG A 67 9.01 -3.95 9.34
CA ARG A 67 9.28 -3.99 10.78
C ARG A 67 8.53 -2.90 11.53
N ALA A 68 8.43 -1.71 10.96
CA ALA A 68 7.63 -0.62 11.52
C ALA A 68 6.13 -0.97 11.51
N ALA A 69 5.62 -1.49 10.39
CA ALA A 69 4.23 -1.89 10.23
C ALA A 69 3.82 -3.00 11.21
N LYS A 70 4.69 -3.97 11.48
CA LYS A 70 4.45 -5.05 12.45
C LYS A 70 4.06 -4.54 13.84
N LEU A 71 4.59 -3.39 14.24
CA LEU A 71 4.32 -2.81 15.56
C LEU A 71 3.02 -1.99 15.59
N GLN A 72 2.43 -1.69 14.43
CA GLN A 72 1.39 -0.68 14.30
C GLN A 72 0.11 -1.18 13.61
N ALA A 73 0.17 -2.31 12.90
CA ALA A 73 -0.94 -2.82 12.10
C ALA A 73 -1.10 -4.35 12.20
N ASP A 74 -2.32 -4.81 11.97
CA ASP A 74 -2.67 -6.23 11.92
C ASP A 74 -2.32 -6.85 10.56
N VAL A 75 -2.34 -6.03 9.51
CA VAL A 75 -1.98 -6.39 8.13
C VAL A 75 -1.25 -5.24 7.42
N LEU A 76 -0.28 -5.57 6.58
CA LEU A 76 0.38 -4.65 5.64
C LEU A 76 -0.08 -4.94 4.20
N VAL A 77 -0.44 -3.90 3.44
CA VAL A 77 -0.66 -3.97 1.99
C VAL A 77 0.52 -3.32 1.27
N THR A 78 1.18 -4.07 0.38
CA THR A 78 2.41 -3.64 -0.34
C THR A 78 2.51 -4.29 -1.73
N GLY A 79 3.57 -3.99 -2.49
CA GLY A 79 3.96 -4.71 -3.70
C GLY A 79 5.37 -5.33 -3.60
N ASP A 80 5.75 -6.15 -4.60
CA ASP A 80 7.06 -6.78 -4.81
C ASP A 80 7.70 -7.51 -3.61
N VAL A 81 6.91 -8.29 -2.87
CA VAL A 81 7.48 -9.11 -1.80
C VAL A 81 8.27 -10.28 -2.41
N LYS A 82 9.55 -10.39 -2.06
CA LYS A 82 10.41 -11.51 -2.47
C LYS A 82 10.18 -12.73 -1.58
N TYR A 83 10.57 -13.90 -2.06
CA TYR A 83 10.35 -15.15 -1.35
C TYR A 83 10.98 -15.17 0.06
N HIS A 84 12.24 -14.78 0.18
CA HIS A 84 12.92 -14.76 1.49
C HIS A 84 12.31 -13.73 2.44
N ASP A 85 11.91 -12.56 1.93
CA ASP A 85 11.19 -11.57 2.74
C ASP A 85 9.85 -12.11 3.24
N ALA A 86 9.11 -12.85 2.41
CA ALA A 86 7.87 -13.51 2.80
C ALA A 86 8.09 -14.58 3.88
N MET A 87 9.19 -15.34 3.79
CA MET A 87 9.55 -16.34 4.80
C MET A 87 9.82 -15.67 6.15
N ASP A 88 10.62 -14.62 6.17
CA ASP A 88 10.91 -13.81 7.37
C ASP A 88 9.62 -13.25 7.97
N MET A 89 8.68 -12.75 7.16
CA MET A 89 7.39 -12.25 7.63
C MET A 89 6.55 -13.32 8.30
N VAL A 90 6.52 -14.54 7.75
CA VAL A 90 5.79 -15.67 8.35
C VAL A 90 6.38 -16.02 9.71
N GLU A 91 7.71 -16.12 9.82
CA GLU A 91 8.41 -16.35 11.09
C GLU A 91 8.13 -15.24 12.11
N MET A 92 8.00 -14.00 11.62
CA MET A 92 7.64 -12.85 12.42
C MET A 92 6.14 -12.80 12.80
N GLY A 93 5.30 -13.72 12.33
CA GLY A 93 3.85 -13.69 12.57
C GLY A 93 3.15 -12.50 11.93
N MET A 94 3.75 -11.91 10.89
CA MET A 94 3.16 -10.82 10.14
C MET A 94 2.09 -11.34 9.18
N CYS A 95 1.15 -10.47 8.86
CA CYS A 95 0.21 -10.69 7.78
C CYS A 95 0.42 -9.61 6.72
N VAL A 96 0.68 -10.04 5.48
CA VAL A 96 0.99 -9.12 4.39
C VAL A 96 0.20 -9.52 3.14
N ILE A 97 -0.41 -8.54 2.50
CA ILE A 97 -1.05 -8.66 1.19
C ILE A 97 -0.11 -8.01 0.19
N ASP A 98 0.48 -8.82 -0.68
CA ASP A 98 1.17 -8.33 -1.86
C ASP A 98 0.16 -8.17 -3.00
N ALA A 99 -0.13 -6.92 -3.32
CA ALA A 99 -1.09 -6.50 -4.34
C ALA A 99 -0.40 -6.01 -5.63
N GLY A 100 0.90 -6.26 -5.79
CA GLY A 100 1.67 -5.86 -6.96
C GLY A 100 2.13 -4.40 -6.93
N HIS A 101 3.27 -4.13 -7.57
CA HIS A 101 3.86 -2.80 -7.65
C HIS A 101 2.97 -1.83 -8.42
N PHE A 102 2.61 -2.21 -9.65
CA PHE A 102 1.91 -1.34 -10.58
C PHE A 102 0.59 -0.81 -10.01
N ASN A 103 -0.28 -1.70 -9.52
CA ASN A 103 -1.61 -1.33 -9.03
C ASN A 103 -1.57 -0.52 -7.73
N THR A 104 -0.60 -0.78 -6.86
CA THR A 104 -0.49 -0.01 -5.60
C THR A 104 -0.02 1.42 -5.83
N GLU A 105 0.78 1.68 -6.87
CA GLU A 105 1.23 3.04 -7.19
C GLU A 105 0.27 3.79 -8.11
N ARG A 106 -0.35 3.09 -9.07
CA ARG A 106 -1.22 3.72 -10.08
C ARG A 106 -2.45 4.42 -9.48
N VAL A 107 -2.88 4.04 -8.28
CA VAL A 107 -4.01 4.66 -7.57
C VAL A 107 -3.86 6.18 -7.39
N ILE A 108 -2.62 6.71 -7.39
CA ILE A 108 -2.39 8.15 -7.23
C ILE A 108 -2.62 8.95 -8.51
N VAL A 109 -2.59 8.31 -9.69
CA VAL A 109 -2.58 9.00 -10.99
C VAL A 109 -3.81 9.89 -11.19
N PRO A 110 -5.06 9.44 -10.96
CA PRO A 110 -6.23 10.30 -11.10
C PRO A 110 -6.19 11.51 -10.15
N ARG A 111 -5.63 11.31 -8.93
CA ARG A 111 -5.47 12.38 -7.95
C ARG A 111 -4.42 13.39 -8.38
N LEU A 112 -3.31 12.96 -8.97
CA LEU A 112 -2.29 13.86 -9.51
C LEU A 112 -2.83 14.68 -10.67
N VAL A 113 -3.55 14.06 -11.60
CA VAL A 113 -4.22 14.78 -12.70
C VAL A 113 -5.11 15.88 -12.14
N GLN A 114 -6.01 15.55 -11.20
CA GLN A 114 -6.88 16.54 -10.56
C GLN A 114 -6.10 17.67 -9.88
N LEU A 115 -5.05 17.35 -9.10
CA LEU A 115 -4.25 18.35 -8.39
C LEU A 115 -3.52 19.29 -9.35
N LEU A 116 -2.98 18.74 -10.45
CA LEU A 116 -2.25 19.51 -11.45
C LEU A 116 -3.20 20.36 -12.29
N SER A 117 -4.33 19.81 -12.77
CA SER A 117 -5.36 20.56 -13.50
C SER A 117 -5.89 21.74 -12.67
N ASN A 118 -6.14 21.54 -11.38
CA ASN A 118 -6.62 22.61 -10.49
C ASN A 118 -5.56 23.70 -10.25
N ARG A 119 -4.28 23.33 -10.26
CA ARG A 119 -3.18 24.26 -10.00
C ARG A 119 -2.76 25.04 -11.25
N PHE A 120 -2.88 24.44 -12.42
CA PHE A 120 -2.41 25.00 -13.68
C PHE A 120 -3.56 25.02 -14.69
N ALA A 121 -4.47 25.99 -14.54
CA ALA A 121 -5.68 26.09 -15.35
C ALA A 121 -5.42 26.27 -16.86
N ASP A 122 -4.25 26.80 -17.23
CA ASP A 122 -3.85 27.01 -18.62
C ASP A 122 -3.24 25.77 -19.29
N LEU A 123 -3.05 24.67 -18.54
CA LEU A 123 -2.47 23.42 -19.04
C LEU A 123 -3.52 22.31 -19.10
N GLU A 124 -3.55 21.61 -20.23
CA GLU A 124 -4.25 20.33 -20.32
C GLU A 124 -3.41 19.25 -19.63
N VAL A 125 -4.00 18.58 -18.63
CA VAL A 125 -3.38 17.47 -17.91
C VAL A 125 -4.24 16.24 -18.12
N MET A 126 -3.63 15.17 -18.64
CA MET A 126 -4.32 13.92 -18.98
C MET A 126 -3.65 12.73 -18.28
N GLU A 127 -4.45 11.71 -17.98
CA GLU A 127 -3.93 10.41 -17.52
C GLU A 127 -3.38 9.61 -18.71
N ASN A 128 -2.28 8.88 -18.47
CA ASN A 128 -1.77 7.90 -19.42
C ASN A 128 -2.49 6.54 -19.25
N TYR A 129 -3.28 6.13 -20.25
CA TYR A 129 -4.01 4.86 -20.25
C TYR A 129 -3.29 3.72 -21.00
N VAL A 130 -2.09 3.97 -21.54
CA VAL A 130 -1.35 2.97 -22.34
C VAL A 130 -0.53 2.01 -21.48
N GLU A 131 -0.14 2.46 -20.29
CA GLU A 131 0.67 1.66 -19.38
C GLU A 131 -0.16 0.54 -18.73
N GLU A 132 0.37 -0.68 -18.76
CA GLU A 132 -0.24 -1.86 -18.18
C GLU A 132 0.72 -2.57 -17.22
N ASP A 133 0.17 -3.33 -16.27
CA ASP A 133 0.95 -4.26 -15.47
C ASP A 133 1.68 -5.27 -16.39
N PRO A 134 3.03 -5.37 -16.31
CA PRO A 134 3.79 -6.36 -17.08
C PRO A 134 3.46 -7.79 -16.66
N PHE A 135 2.93 -8.01 -15.46
CA PHE A 135 2.51 -9.33 -15.01
C PHE A 135 1.13 -9.68 -15.58
N LYS A 136 1.07 -10.81 -16.31
CA LYS A 136 -0.18 -11.41 -16.75
C LYS A 136 -0.46 -12.63 -15.87
N TYR A 137 -1.62 -12.63 -15.22
CA TYR A 137 -2.07 -13.73 -14.37
C TYR A 137 -2.89 -14.71 -15.21
N CYS A 138 -2.43 -15.96 -15.28
CA CYS A 138 -3.06 -17.07 -15.98
C CYS A 138 -3.78 -18.03 -15.02
#